data_AF-A0A7J7IHS8-F1
#
_entry.id   AF-A0A7J7IHS8-F1
#
_cell.length_a   1.000
_cell.length_b   1.000
_cell.length_c   1.000
_cell.angle_alpha   90.00
_cell.angle_beta   90.00
_cell.angle_gamma   90.00
#
_symmetry.space_group_name_H-M   'P 1'
#
loop_
_entity.id
_entity.type
_entity.pdbx_description
1 polymer ?
#
loop_
_entity_poly.entity_id
_entity_poly.type
_entity_poly.pdbx_seq_one_letter_code
_entity_poly.pdbx_strand_id
1 'polypeptide(L)'
;MAWRASGRSNTELVQNLKRVGLIQSPVVEKAFLAVDRGHFVPVGRRIEQRPTEAPAHASAQGSLSVPSSMVFPSPRNDERDEFAQNDPYEDSPQYIGYYATISAPHIQAMCAELLLPYVGRSGARILDIGSGTGYLTAILAKMGEFALQATTETSVDHRESSETIRMEPASTSVASSVILPRVFGVDHIRPLVEDSERNVRASNPELVAERRVVFKADDGRLGWPEYAPYDAIHVGAAADVVPRPLLEQLKPGGRMVIPVGPEGGDQKLIAIDRDEADPSKYVQKDITGVRYVPLCDLAYQWQGALNAEPEEEEKL
;
A
#
# COMPACT_ATOMS: atom_id res chain seq x y z
N MET A 1 19.14 9.82 -6.28
CA MET A 1 18.85 8.47 -6.83
C MET A 1 17.50 8.44 -7.52
N ALA A 2 16.43 8.99 -6.91
CA ALA A 2 15.05 8.95 -7.45
C ALA A 2 14.88 9.42 -8.92
N TRP A 3 15.37 10.61 -9.30
CA TRP A 3 15.24 11.13 -10.68
C TRP A 3 15.80 10.22 -11.80
N ARG A 4 16.67 9.25 -11.48
CA ARG A 4 17.24 8.33 -12.47
C ARG A 4 16.31 7.15 -12.81
N ALA A 5 15.24 6.96 -12.04
CA ALA A 5 14.33 5.85 -12.20
C ALA A 5 13.07 6.20 -13.03
N SER A 6 12.77 7.48 -13.26
CA SER A 6 11.62 7.90 -14.08
C SER A 6 11.61 7.27 -15.48
N GLY A 7 10.44 7.14 -16.09
CA GLY A 7 10.25 6.64 -17.46
C GLY A 7 9.16 7.40 -18.21
N ARG A 8 8.94 7.07 -19.49
CA ARG A 8 7.84 7.60 -20.32
C ARG A 8 6.63 6.67 -20.38
N SER A 9 6.74 5.49 -19.78
CA SER A 9 5.72 4.46 -19.66
C SER A 9 5.93 3.67 -18.37
N ASN A 10 4.92 2.91 -17.94
CA ASN A 10 5.05 2.02 -16.78
C ASN A 10 6.21 1.04 -16.96
N THR A 11 6.33 0.42 -18.15
CA THR A 11 7.41 -0.51 -18.46
C THR A 11 8.78 0.13 -18.31
N GLU A 12 8.99 1.33 -18.86
CA GLU A 12 10.28 2.03 -18.75
C GLU A 12 10.61 2.42 -17.31
N LEU A 13 9.61 2.91 -16.55
CA LEU A 13 9.75 3.20 -15.12
C LEU A 13 10.22 1.95 -14.36
N VAL A 14 9.55 0.82 -14.55
CA VAL A 14 9.87 -0.44 -13.84
C VAL A 14 11.26 -0.96 -14.22
N GLN A 15 11.61 -0.94 -15.51
CA GLN A 15 12.95 -1.31 -15.98
C GLN A 15 14.03 -0.41 -15.38
N ASN A 16 13.75 0.89 -15.24
CA ASN A 16 14.69 1.82 -14.64
C ASN A 16 14.85 1.62 -13.13
N LEU A 17 13.75 1.38 -12.39
CA LEU A 17 13.79 1.00 -10.97
C LEU A 17 14.64 -0.27 -10.75
N LYS A 18 14.47 -1.28 -11.62
CA LYS A 18 15.29 -2.49 -11.58
C LYS A 18 16.76 -2.22 -11.89
N ARG A 19 17.04 -1.45 -12.95
CA ARG A 19 18.40 -1.10 -13.38
C ARG A 19 19.21 -0.41 -12.27
N VAL A 20 18.56 0.37 -11.40
CA VAL A 20 19.21 1.04 -10.26
C VAL A 20 19.14 0.25 -8.95
N GLY A 21 18.62 -0.99 -8.98
CA GLY A 21 18.59 -1.92 -7.83
C GLY A 21 17.48 -1.66 -6.81
N LEU A 22 16.47 -0.85 -7.15
CA LEU A 22 15.31 -0.58 -6.30
C LEU A 22 14.22 -1.65 -6.40
N ILE A 23 14.13 -2.32 -7.56
CA ILE A 23 13.42 -3.60 -7.73
C ILE A 23 14.48 -4.67 -7.96
N GLN A 24 14.43 -5.75 -7.19
CA GLN A 24 15.43 -6.82 -7.21
C GLN A 24 14.78 -8.17 -7.50
N SER A 25 13.58 -8.41 -6.95
CA SER A 25 12.84 -9.65 -7.12
C SER A 25 12.12 -9.69 -8.47
N PRO A 26 12.23 -10.81 -9.23
CA PRO A 26 11.42 -11.02 -10.44
C PRO A 26 9.91 -10.99 -10.17
N VAL A 27 9.49 -11.40 -8.97
CA VAL A 27 8.07 -11.37 -8.57
C VAL A 27 7.59 -9.92 -8.40
N VAL A 28 8.41 -9.07 -7.78
CA VAL A 28 8.11 -7.64 -7.59
C VAL A 28 8.09 -6.93 -8.95
N GLU A 29 9.08 -7.20 -9.82
CA GLU A 29 9.09 -6.67 -11.19
C GLU A 29 7.81 -7.04 -11.95
N LYS A 30 7.41 -8.32 -11.92
CA LYS A 30 6.18 -8.79 -12.59
C LYS A 30 4.93 -8.11 -12.02
N ALA A 31 4.86 -7.91 -10.71
CA ALA A 31 3.75 -7.21 -10.06
C ALA A 31 3.65 -5.74 -10.50
N PHE A 32 4.78 -5.02 -10.53
CA PHE A 32 4.84 -3.64 -10.96
C PHE A 32 4.54 -3.46 -12.47
N LEU A 33 4.94 -4.42 -13.30
CA LEU A 33 4.57 -4.43 -14.72
C LEU A 33 3.07 -4.69 -14.93
N ALA A 34 2.45 -5.50 -14.06
CA ALA A 34 1.03 -5.88 -14.16
C ALA A 34 0.05 -4.83 -13.61
N VAL A 35 0.53 -3.84 -12.87
CA VAL A 35 -0.27 -2.76 -12.28
C VAL A 35 0.25 -1.44 -12.81
N ASP A 36 -0.37 -0.93 -13.87
CA ASP A 36 0.07 0.31 -14.52
C ASP A 36 -0.25 1.52 -13.64
N ARG A 37 0.80 2.21 -13.18
CA ARG A 37 0.70 3.39 -12.33
C ARG A 37 -0.14 4.52 -12.93
N GLY A 38 -0.26 4.59 -14.26
CA GLY A 38 -1.09 5.57 -14.97
C GLY A 38 -2.57 5.53 -14.57
N HIS A 39 -3.10 4.39 -14.13
CA HIS A 39 -4.48 4.29 -13.63
C HIS A 39 -4.68 4.86 -12.23
N PHE A 40 -3.59 5.12 -11.50
CA PHE A 40 -3.61 5.48 -10.09
C PHE A 40 -3.17 6.93 -9.84
N VAL A 41 -2.65 7.61 -10.86
CA VAL A 41 -2.24 9.01 -10.77
C VAL A 41 -3.27 9.84 -11.51
N PRO A 42 -4.04 10.69 -10.80
CA PRO A 42 -5.13 11.41 -11.43
C PRO A 42 -4.61 12.55 -12.33
N VAL A 43 -5.28 12.76 -13.45
CA VAL A 43 -4.99 13.87 -14.37
C VAL A 43 -5.80 15.09 -13.97
N GLY A 44 -5.15 16.24 -13.81
CA GLY A 44 -5.83 17.52 -13.58
C GLY A 44 -6.63 17.58 -12.28
N ARG A 45 -6.10 17.02 -11.18
CA ARG A 45 -6.71 17.21 -9.85
C ARG A 45 -6.64 18.67 -9.46
N ARG A 46 -7.77 19.25 -9.05
CA ARG A 46 -7.81 20.63 -8.54
C ARG A 46 -6.95 20.74 -7.29
N ILE A 47 -6.25 21.86 -7.16
CA ILE A 47 -5.44 22.17 -5.99
C ILE A 47 -6.33 22.79 -4.93
N GLU A 48 -6.40 22.12 -3.77
CA GLU A 48 -7.16 22.61 -2.63
C GLU A 48 -6.31 23.57 -1.79
N GLN A 49 -6.80 24.78 -1.53
CA GLN A 49 -6.14 25.71 -0.62
C GLN A 49 -6.45 25.32 0.83
N ARG A 50 -5.41 25.18 1.65
CA ARG A 50 -5.58 24.85 3.08
C ARG A 50 -6.32 26.00 3.76
N PRO A 51 -7.33 25.71 4.61
CA PRO A 51 -7.85 26.69 5.55
C PRO A 51 -6.69 27.31 6.34
N THR A 52 -6.76 28.62 6.59
CA THR A 52 -5.69 29.38 7.28
C THR A 52 -5.41 28.88 8.70
N GLU A 53 -6.36 28.17 9.30
CA GLU A 53 -6.24 27.53 10.61
C GLU A 53 -6.61 26.04 10.49
N ALA A 54 -5.63 25.15 10.61
CA ALA A 54 -5.90 23.74 10.76
C ALA A 54 -6.18 23.42 12.23
N PRO A 55 -7.21 22.63 12.56
CA PRO A 55 -7.50 22.25 13.94
C PRO A 55 -6.32 21.48 14.53
N ALA A 56 -6.12 21.57 15.84
CA ALA A 56 -5.16 20.71 16.51
C ALA A 56 -5.57 19.23 16.32
N HIS A 57 -4.57 18.36 16.21
CA HIS A 57 -4.76 16.96 15.91
C HIS A 57 -4.19 16.07 17.01
N ALA A 58 -4.89 14.99 17.35
CA ALA A 58 -4.40 14.01 18.31
C ALA A 58 -3.35 13.09 17.65
N SER A 59 -2.06 13.31 17.95
CA SER A 59 -1.07 12.23 17.80
C SER A 59 -1.55 11.00 18.58
N ALA A 60 -1.08 9.79 18.25
CA ALA A 60 -1.50 8.53 18.89
C ALA A 60 -1.33 8.51 20.44
N GLN A 61 -0.74 9.55 21.05
CA GLN A 61 -0.61 9.73 22.50
C GLN A 61 -1.11 11.10 23.04
N GLY A 62 -1.86 11.90 22.28
CA GLY A 62 -2.50 13.11 22.80
C GLY A 62 -1.57 14.32 23.02
N SER A 63 -0.39 14.35 22.39
CA SER A 63 0.42 15.56 22.32
C SER A 63 -0.11 16.48 21.20
N LEU A 64 -0.35 17.75 21.52
CA LEU A 64 -0.76 18.76 20.54
C LEU A 64 0.43 19.10 19.64
N SER A 65 0.43 18.64 18.38
CA SER A 65 1.38 19.11 17.37
C SER A 65 0.95 20.48 16.82
N VAL A 66 1.92 21.35 16.59
CA VAL A 66 1.71 22.69 16.00
C VAL A 66 1.44 22.52 14.50
N PRO A 67 0.43 23.18 13.90
CA PRO A 67 0.15 23.05 12.48
C PRO A 67 1.29 23.67 11.67
N SER A 68 2.15 22.84 11.08
CA SER A 68 3.15 23.30 10.12
C SER A 68 2.55 23.28 8.72
N SER A 69 2.63 24.41 8.03
CA SER A 69 2.22 24.56 6.62
C SER A 69 3.14 23.80 5.64
N MET A 70 4.20 23.16 6.13
CA MET A 70 5.29 22.60 5.32
C MET A 70 5.23 21.08 5.11
N VAL A 71 4.22 20.40 5.64
CA VAL A 71 4.21 18.92 5.76
C VAL A 71 3.36 18.26 4.69
N PHE A 72 2.19 18.83 4.40
CA PHE A 72 1.35 18.31 3.34
C PHE A 72 1.94 18.70 1.97
N PRO A 73 1.89 17.78 1.00
CA PRO A 73 2.47 18.00 -0.31
C PRO A 73 1.79 19.19 -0.99
N SER A 74 2.59 20.20 -1.33
CA SER A 74 2.20 21.19 -2.33
C SER A 74 2.38 20.56 -3.71
N PRO A 75 1.39 20.68 -4.62
CA PRO A 75 1.55 20.25 -6.01
C PRO A 75 2.74 20.94 -6.67
N ARG A 76 3.38 20.25 -7.63
CA ARG A 76 4.51 20.78 -8.41
C ARG A 76 4.06 21.77 -9.47
N ASN A 77 3.77 23.00 -9.08
CA ASN A 77 3.14 23.97 -9.97
C ASN A 77 3.70 25.40 -9.79
N ASP A 78 3.46 26.27 -10.79
CA ASP A 78 3.49 27.73 -10.60
C ASP A 78 2.38 28.08 -9.60
N GLU A 79 2.58 29.06 -8.72
CA GLU A 79 1.58 29.48 -7.70
C GLU A 79 0.22 29.87 -8.31
N ARG A 80 0.17 30.06 -9.64
CA ARG A 80 -1.02 30.42 -10.42
C ARG A 80 -1.81 29.23 -10.99
N ASP A 81 -1.30 28.01 -10.90
CA ASP A 81 -1.99 26.87 -11.51
C ASP A 81 -3.13 26.36 -10.61
N GLU A 82 -4.32 26.18 -11.17
CA GLU A 82 -5.49 25.69 -10.44
C GLU A 82 -5.53 24.15 -10.33
N PHE A 83 -4.75 23.44 -11.16
CA PHE A 83 -4.76 21.98 -11.31
C PHE A 83 -3.36 21.39 -11.24
N ALA A 84 -3.17 20.31 -10.49
CA ALA A 84 -1.88 19.64 -10.32
C ALA A 84 -1.32 19.08 -11.63
N GLN A 85 -0.05 19.40 -11.92
CA GLN A 85 0.71 18.85 -13.05
C GLN A 85 1.35 17.52 -12.65
N ASN A 86 0.58 16.45 -12.71
CA ASN A 86 1.07 15.11 -12.38
C ASN A 86 1.76 14.42 -13.57
N ASP A 87 2.84 13.69 -13.29
CA ASP A 87 3.49 12.76 -14.21
C ASP A 87 3.45 11.34 -13.61
N PRO A 88 2.66 10.41 -14.17
CA PRO A 88 2.48 9.08 -13.59
C PRO A 88 3.77 8.26 -13.52
N TYR A 89 4.72 8.51 -14.42
CA TYR A 89 5.92 7.70 -14.58
C TYR A 89 7.19 8.40 -14.10
N GLU A 90 7.03 9.56 -13.47
CA GLU A 90 8.10 10.18 -12.73
C GLU A 90 8.33 9.43 -11.40
N ASP A 91 9.59 9.16 -11.06
CA ASP A 91 9.94 8.62 -9.76
C ASP A 91 9.91 9.69 -8.65
N SER A 92 8.73 10.25 -8.44
CA SER A 92 8.44 11.26 -7.42
C SER A 92 6.98 11.11 -6.94
N PRO A 93 6.65 11.58 -5.72
CA PRO A 93 5.26 11.58 -5.27
C PRO A 93 4.39 12.50 -6.14
N GLN A 94 3.17 12.07 -6.45
CA GLN A 94 2.23 12.84 -7.28
C GLN A 94 1.01 13.23 -6.44
N TYR A 95 0.48 14.44 -6.63
CA TYR A 95 -0.63 14.95 -5.83
C TYR A 95 -1.95 14.28 -6.22
N ILE A 96 -2.74 13.86 -5.23
CA ILE A 96 -3.98 13.10 -5.48
C ILE A 96 -5.23 13.79 -4.92
N GLY A 97 -5.15 15.05 -4.53
CA GLY A 97 -6.22 15.75 -3.80
C GLY A 97 -6.13 15.51 -2.29
N TYR A 98 -6.98 16.19 -1.52
CA TYR A 98 -7.17 15.91 -0.09
C TYR A 98 -5.89 15.96 0.76
N TYR A 99 -4.93 16.81 0.34
CA TYR A 99 -3.60 16.94 0.94
C TYR A 99 -2.81 15.63 0.98
N ALA A 100 -3.11 14.69 0.09
CA ALA A 100 -2.43 13.43 -0.06
C ALA A 100 -1.60 13.37 -1.35
N THR A 101 -0.65 12.45 -1.36
CA THR A 101 0.09 12.06 -2.57
C THR A 101 0.10 10.55 -2.70
N ILE A 102 0.09 10.07 -3.94
CA ILE A 102 0.58 8.71 -4.22
C ILE A 102 2.11 8.72 -4.10
N SER A 103 2.65 7.86 -3.23
CA SER A 103 4.09 7.79 -2.96
C SER A 103 4.92 7.55 -4.22
N ALA A 104 6.17 8.01 -4.21
CA ALA A 104 7.09 7.78 -5.31
C ALA A 104 7.24 6.26 -5.61
N PRO A 105 7.37 5.87 -6.89
CA PRO A 105 7.60 4.49 -7.31
C PRO A 105 8.70 3.75 -6.53
N HIS A 106 9.83 4.38 -6.22
CA HIS A 106 10.90 3.73 -5.45
C HIS A 106 10.50 3.37 -4.01
N ILE A 107 9.64 4.18 -3.36
CA ILE A 107 9.13 3.90 -2.02
C ILE A 107 8.21 2.69 -2.07
N GLN A 108 7.34 2.62 -3.09
CA GLN A 108 6.44 1.50 -3.30
C GLN A 108 7.23 0.20 -3.57
N ALA A 109 8.27 0.26 -4.40
CA ALA A 109 9.13 -0.87 -4.69
C ALA A 109 9.83 -1.39 -3.43
N MET A 110 10.39 -0.49 -2.62
CA MET A 110 11.03 -0.84 -1.35
C MET A 110 10.05 -1.54 -0.39
N CYS A 111 8.84 -1.01 -0.23
CA CYS A 111 7.84 -1.61 0.65
C CYS A 111 7.38 -2.99 0.13
N ALA A 112 7.21 -3.13 -1.18
CA ALA A 112 6.86 -4.41 -1.80
C ALA A 112 7.96 -5.47 -1.56
N GLU A 113 9.24 -5.13 -1.74
CA GLU A 113 10.36 -6.04 -1.48
C GLU A 113 10.42 -6.48 0.00
N LEU A 114 10.18 -5.55 0.93
CA LEU A 114 10.18 -5.87 2.37
C LEU A 114 9.05 -6.83 2.77
N LEU A 115 7.92 -6.80 2.06
CA LEU A 115 6.72 -7.57 2.34
C LEU A 115 6.61 -8.86 1.51
N LEU A 116 7.36 -9.00 0.41
CA LEU A 116 7.33 -10.16 -0.49
C LEU A 116 7.30 -11.52 0.24
N PRO A 117 8.14 -11.78 1.27
CA PRO A 117 8.16 -13.08 1.95
C PRO A 117 6.85 -13.45 2.69
N TYR A 118 5.96 -12.47 2.91
CA TYR A 118 4.76 -12.61 3.73
C TYR A 118 3.47 -12.59 2.89
N VAL A 119 3.51 -12.03 1.68
CA VAL A 119 2.33 -11.93 0.80
C VAL A 119 2.11 -13.19 -0.06
N GLY A 120 3.15 -13.98 -0.30
CA GLY A 120 3.11 -15.17 -1.17
C GLY A 120 2.64 -16.45 -0.48
N ARG A 121 2.02 -16.35 0.71
CA ARG A 121 1.47 -17.51 1.44
C ARG A 121 0.06 -17.81 0.96
N SER A 122 -0.31 -19.08 0.84
CA SER A 122 -1.67 -19.47 0.44
C SER A 122 -2.69 -18.90 1.43
N GLY A 123 -3.65 -18.12 0.94
CA GLY A 123 -4.66 -17.44 1.74
C GLY A 123 -4.13 -16.30 2.60
N ALA A 124 -2.95 -15.74 2.28
CA ALA A 124 -2.39 -14.61 3.02
C ALA A 124 -3.38 -13.43 3.08
N ARG A 125 -3.42 -12.77 4.23
CA ARG A 125 -4.19 -11.55 4.46
C ARG A 125 -3.23 -10.39 4.67
N ILE A 126 -3.40 -9.35 3.88
CA ILE A 126 -2.54 -8.17 3.88
C ILE A 126 -3.38 -6.94 4.20
N LEU A 127 -2.93 -6.12 5.13
CA LEU A 127 -3.56 -4.83 5.46
C LEU A 127 -2.71 -3.69 4.89
N ASP A 128 -3.34 -2.73 4.23
CA ASP A 128 -2.71 -1.54 3.67
C ASP A 128 -3.39 -0.29 4.22
N ILE A 129 -2.76 0.34 5.22
CA ILE A 129 -3.26 1.52 5.91
C ILE A 129 -2.81 2.80 5.20
N GLY A 130 -3.73 3.73 4.97
CA GLY A 130 -3.49 4.89 4.10
C GLY A 130 -3.39 4.44 2.64
N SER A 131 -4.35 3.63 2.18
CA SER A 131 -4.31 3.02 0.85
C SER A 131 -4.33 4.05 -0.29
N GLY A 132 -4.80 5.28 -0.04
CA GLY A 132 -4.75 6.39 -0.98
C GLY A 132 -5.40 6.03 -2.31
N THR A 133 -4.61 5.97 -3.38
CA THR A 133 -5.10 5.65 -4.72
C THR A 133 -5.34 4.16 -4.96
N GLY A 134 -4.93 3.28 -4.04
CA GLY A 134 -5.02 1.82 -4.16
C GLY A 134 -3.86 1.16 -4.91
N TYR A 135 -2.83 1.93 -5.30
CA TYR A 135 -1.73 1.43 -6.14
C TYR A 135 -0.95 0.30 -5.47
N LEU A 136 -0.47 0.52 -4.23
CA LEU A 136 0.25 -0.53 -3.52
C LEU A 136 -0.66 -1.69 -3.18
N THR A 137 -1.92 -1.42 -2.82
CA THR A 137 -2.92 -2.45 -2.54
C THR A 137 -3.06 -3.45 -3.71
N ALA A 138 -3.14 -2.94 -4.94
CA ALA A 138 -3.16 -3.77 -6.15
C ALA A 138 -1.83 -4.49 -6.41
N ILE A 139 -0.69 -3.82 -6.21
CA ILE A 139 0.64 -4.43 -6.32
C ILE A 139 0.76 -5.62 -5.36
N LEU A 140 0.39 -5.47 -4.09
CA LEU A 140 0.50 -6.54 -3.09
C LEU A 140 -0.36 -7.76 -3.47
N ALA A 141 -1.54 -7.52 -4.05
CA ALA A 141 -2.42 -8.60 -4.51
C ALA A 141 -1.82 -9.38 -5.70
N LYS A 142 -1.27 -8.67 -6.70
CA LYS A 142 -0.59 -9.27 -7.85
C LYS A 142 0.74 -9.92 -7.48
N MET A 143 1.48 -9.30 -6.58
CA MET A 143 2.74 -9.82 -6.05
C MET A 143 2.54 -11.18 -5.38
N GLY A 144 1.54 -11.31 -4.50
CA GLY A 144 1.28 -12.59 -3.85
C GLY A 144 0.73 -13.67 -4.80
N GLU A 145 -0.05 -13.28 -5.82
CA GLU A 145 -0.45 -14.21 -6.91
C GLU A 145 0.78 -14.75 -7.66
N PHE A 146 1.69 -13.86 -8.10
CA PHE A 146 2.89 -14.27 -8.82
C PHE A 146 3.89 -15.05 -7.96
N ALA A 147 3.98 -14.73 -6.66
CA ALA A 147 4.79 -15.50 -5.73
C ALA A 147 4.30 -16.96 -5.63
N LEU A 148 2.98 -17.16 -5.52
CA LEU A 148 2.39 -18.50 -5.46
C LEU A 148 2.62 -19.28 -6.77
N GLN A 149 2.45 -18.65 -7.92
CA GLN A 149 2.72 -19.27 -9.23
C GLN A 149 4.18 -19.74 -9.35
N ALA A 150 5.15 -18.91 -8.95
CA ALA A 150 6.56 -19.27 -9.01
C ALA A 150 6.91 -20.51 -8.14
N THR A 151 6.26 -20.68 -6.99
CA THR A 151 6.45 -21.87 -6.14
C THR A 151 5.89 -23.15 -6.75
N THR A 152 4.78 -23.05 -7.50
CA THR A 152 4.16 -24.21 -8.17
C THR A 152 4.95 -24.68 -9.40
N GLU A 153 5.60 -23.77 -10.14
CA GLU A 153 6.40 -24.13 -11.31
C GLU A 153 7.69 -24.86 -10.91
N THR A 154 8.34 -24.42 -9.83
CA THR A 154 9.60 -25.03 -9.34
C THR A 154 9.42 -26.45 -8.81
N SER A 155 8.20 -26.81 -8.37
CA SER A 155 7.90 -28.15 -7.83
C SER A 155 7.63 -29.21 -8.91
N VAL A 156 7.49 -28.83 -10.18
CA VAL A 156 7.29 -29.76 -11.31
C VAL A 156 8.62 -30.20 -11.94
N ASP A 157 9.64 -29.34 -11.95
CA ASP A 157 10.93 -29.58 -12.64
C ASP A 157 11.89 -30.57 -11.94
N HIS A 158 11.52 -31.10 -10.77
CA HIS A 158 12.32 -32.13 -10.07
C HIS A 158 11.79 -33.56 -10.20
N ARG A 159 10.82 -33.82 -11.11
CA ARG A 159 10.28 -35.17 -11.34
C ARG A 159 10.64 -35.83 -12.68
N GLU A 160 11.43 -35.20 -13.55
CA GLU A 160 11.92 -35.84 -14.78
C GLU A 160 13.41 -36.19 -14.69
N SER A 161 13.74 -37.28 -13.98
CA SER A 161 14.93 -38.11 -14.25
C SER A 161 15.00 -39.35 -13.36
N SER A 162 14.15 -40.35 -13.60
CA SER A 162 14.53 -41.78 -13.53
C SER A 162 13.35 -42.72 -13.81
N GLU A 163 13.52 -43.54 -14.85
CA GLU A 163 12.98 -44.89 -15.07
C GLU A 163 11.48 -45.16 -15.34
N THR A 164 11.28 -45.89 -16.44
CA THR A 164 10.04 -46.47 -16.95
C THR A 164 9.48 -47.54 -16.01
N ILE A 165 8.38 -47.24 -15.30
CA ILE A 165 7.46 -48.26 -14.75
C ILE A 165 6.02 -47.86 -15.10
N ARG A 166 5.34 -48.72 -15.88
CA ARG A 166 3.89 -48.65 -16.12
C ARG A 166 3.16 -49.14 -14.86
N MET A 167 2.35 -48.29 -14.24
CA MET A 167 1.23 -48.71 -13.38
C MET A 167 0.01 -47.78 -13.57
N GLU A 168 -1.16 -48.41 -13.51
CA GLU A 168 -2.55 -47.92 -13.69
C GLU A 168 -2.92 -46.67 -12.85
N PRO A 169 -3.97 -45.89 -13.22
CA PRO A 169 -4.25 -44.61 -12.60
C PRO A 169 -4.95 -44.82 -11.26
N ALA A 170 -4.19 -44.72 -10.16
CA ALA A 170 -4.76 -44.45 -8.85
C ALA A 170 -5.21 -42.98 -8.81
N SER A 171 -6.52 -42.79 -9.01
CA SER A 171 -7.22 -41.52 -8.81
C SER A 171 -7.19 -41.11 -7.35
N THR A 172 -6.29 -40.22 -6.93
CA THR A 172 -6.56 -39.23 -5.87
C THR A 172 -5.56 -38.08 -5.95
N SER A 173 -5.76 -37.19 -6.92
CA SER A 173 -5.17 -35.86 -6.89
C SER A 173 -5.98 -35.00 -5.93
N VAL A 174 -5.56 -34.91 -4.67
CA VAL A 174 -5.96 -33.78 -3.83
C VAL A 174 -4.96 -32.67 -4.13
N ALA A 175 -5.14 -32.00 -5.28
CA ALA A 175 -4.50 -30.71 -5.49
C ALA A 175 -5.05 -29.79 -4.39
N SER A 176 -4.26 -29.52 -3.35
CA SER A 176 -4.63 -28.52 -2.35
C SER A 176 -4.87 -27.21 -3.10
N SER A 177 -6.12 -26.75 -3.12
CA SER A 177 -6.50 -25.56 -3.87
C SER A 177 -5.71 -24.38 -3.30
N VAL A 178 -4.74 -23.88 -4.06
CA VAL A 178 -3.98 -22.69 -3.67
C VAL A 178 -4.96 -21.53 -3.58
N ILE A 179 -5.05 -20.91 -2.40
CA ILE A 179 -5.94 -19.77 -2.17
C ILE A 179 -5.13 -18.50 -2.43
N LEU A 180 -5.61 -17.66 -3.34
CA LEU A 180 -4.95 -16.39 -3.62
C LEU A 180 -5.04 -15.44 -2.41
N PRO A 181 -4.05 -14.56 -2.22
CA PRO A 181 -4.04 -13.60 -1.13
C PRO A 181 -5.18 -12.58 -1.27
N ARG A 182 -5.58 -12.02 -0.13
CA ARG A 182 -6.52 -10.90 -0.05
C ARG A 182 -5.86 -9.70 0.61
N VAL A 183 -6.06 -8.53 0.02
CA VAL A 183 -5.53 -7.25 0.48
C VAL A 183 -6.69 -6.34 0.88
N PHE A 184 -6.57 -5.76 2.06
CA PHE A 184 -7.56 -4.91 2.69
C PHE A 184 -6.98 -3.50 2.79
N GLY A 185 -7.48 -2.58 1.96
CA GLY A 185 -7.06 -1.18 1.98
C GLY A 185 -7.94 -0.36 2.93
N VAL A 186 -7.35 0.48 3.76
CA VAL A 186 -8.07 1.42 4.62
C VAL A 186 -7.56 2.82 4.37
N ASP A 187 -8.46 3.76 4.14
CA ASP A 187 -8.17 5.19 4.09
C ASP A 187 -9.27 5.95 4.81
N HIS A 188 -8.94 7.00 5.56
CA HIS A 188 -9.95 7.75 6.30
C HIS A 188 -10.73 8.75 5.42
N ILE A 189 -10.30 8.99 4.16
CA ILE A 189 -10.95 9.90 3.21
C ILE A 189 -11.81 9.09 2.24
N ARG A 190 -13.13 9.14 2.42
CA ARG A 190 -14.10 8.39 1.60
C ARG A 190 -13.91 8.60 0.09
N PRO A 191 -13.75 9.82 -0.44
CA PRO A 191 -13.49 9.99 -1.87
C PRO A 191 -12.20 9.31 -2.38
N LEU A 192 -11.16 9.16 -1.54
CA LEU A 192 -9.96 8.40 -1.91
C LEU A 192 -10.25 6.89 -1.98
N VAL A 193 -11.08 6.38 -1.08
CA VAL A 193 -11.53 4.98 -1.12
C VAL A 193 -12.30 4.69 -2.41
N GLU A 194 -13.25 5.56 -2.78
CA GLU A 194 -14.00 5.44 -4.04
C GLU A 194 -13.08 5.53 -5.26
N ASP A 195 -12.11 6.46 -5.23
CA ASP A 195 -11.09 6.56 -6.26
C ASP A 195 -10.24 5.30 -6.34
N SER A 196 -9.83 4.72 -5.21
CA SER A 196 -9.04 3.48 -5.19
C SER A 196 -9.78 2.29 -5.79
N GLU A 197 -11.06 2.13 -5.49
CA GLU A 197 -11.87 1.07 -6.07
C GLU A 197 -12.00 1.24 -7.58
N ARG A 198 -12.20 2.47 -8.05
CA ARG A 198 -12.28 2.78 -9.48
C ARG A 198 -10.95 2.54 -10.18
N ASN A 199 -9.83 2.98 -9.58
CA ASN A 199 -8.50 2.83 -10.16
C ASN A 199 -8.11 1.34 -10.27
N VAL A 200 -8.33 0.56 -9.21
CA VAL A 200 -8.09 -0.90 -9.24
C VAL A 200 -8.99 -1.58 -10.26
N ARG A 201 -10.28 -1.19 -10.34
CA ARG A 201 -11.19 -1.75 -11.35
C ARG A 201 -10.75 -1.44 -12.78
N ALA A 202 -10.20 -0.25 -13.02
CA ALA A 202 -9.67 0.14 -14.32
C ALA A 202 -8.37 -0.59 -14.69
N SER A 203 -7.47 -0.81 -13.72
CA SER A 203 -6.18 -1.46 -13.93
C SER A 203 -6.29 -2.99 -13.99
N ASN A 204 -7.01 -3.60 -13.03
CA ASN A 204 -7.06 -5.03 -12.77
C ASN A 204 -8.47 -5.41 -12.24
N PRO A 205 -9.50 -5.44 -13.11
CA PRO A 205 -10.89 -5.62 -12.72
C PRO A 205 -11.16 -6.92 -11.93
N GLU A 206 -10.39 -7.97 -12.19
CA GLU A 206 -10.46 -9.25 -11.49
C GLU A 206 -10.20 -9.12 -9.99
N LEU A 207 -9.35 -8.18 -9.56
CA LEU A 207 -9.04 -7.98 -8.14
C LEU A 207 -10.27 -7.56 -7.33
N VAL A 208 -11.13 -6.74 -7.93
CA VAL A 208 -12.38 -6.29 -7.32
C VAL A 208 -13.46 -7.36 -7.48
N ALA A 209 -13.59 -7.94 -8.68
CA ALA A 209 -14.61 -8.95 -8.98
C ALA A 209 -14.49 -10.20 -8.09
N GLU A 210 -13.26 -10.64 -7.82
CA GLU A 210 -12.95 -11.79 -6.96
C GLU A 210 -12.83 -11.42 -5.47
N ARG A 211 -13.02 -10.15 -5.11
CA ARG A 211 -12.85 -9.62 -3.74
C ARG A 211 -11.46 -9.92 -3.16
N ARG A 212 -10.44 -9.94 -4.03
CA ARG A 212 -9.03 -10.02 -3.64
C ARG A 212 -8.51 -8.69 -3.12
N VAL A 213 -9.06 -7.58 -3.59
CA VAL A 213 -8.84 -6.25 -3.02
C VAL A 213 -10.18 -5.72 -2.53
N VAL A 214 -10.22 -5.24 -1.30
CA VAL A 214 -11.39 -4.61 -0.68
C VAL A 214 -10.94 -3.36 0.06
N PHE A 215 -11.71 -2.28 -0.03
CA PHE A 215 -11.39 -1.02 0.64
C PHE A 215 -12.43 -0.66 1.71
N LYS A 216 -12.04 0.16 2.69
CA LYS A 216 -12.93 0.73 3.72
C LYS A 216 -12.54 2.17 4.03
N ALA A 217 -13.54 3.04 4.12
CA ALA A 217 -13.40 4.38 4.66
C ALA A 217 -13.45 4.35 6.19
N ASP A 218 -12.29 4.38 6.86
CA ASP A 218 -12.20 4.30 8.34
C ASP A 218 -10.85 4.80 8.88
N ASP A 219 -10.75 4.95 10.19
CA ASP A 219 -9.49 5.27 10.87
C ASP A 219 -8.51 4.09 10.84
N GLY A 220 -7.53 4.18 9.94
CA GLY A 220 -6.50 3.17 9.79
C GLY A 220 -5.61 2.92 11.01
N ARG A 221 -5.57 3.83 12.00
CA ARG A 221 -4.85 3.60 13.27
C ARG A 221 -5.45 2.45 14.09
N LEU A 222 -6.72 2.16 13.86
CA LEU A 222 -7.47 1.07 14.50
C LEU A 222 -7.33 -0.26 13.77
N GLY A 223 -6.72 -0.28 12.58
CA GLY A 223 -6.64 -1.46 11.72
C GLY A 223 -8.00 -1.87 11.17
N TRP A 224 -8.18 -3.17 10.92
CA TRP A 224 -9.46 -3.73 10.47
C TRP A 224 -9.70 -5.11 11.14
N PRO A 225 -10.11 -5.11 12.43
CA PRO A 225 -10.18 -6.30 13.27
C PRO A 225 -10.97 -7.48 12.69
N GLU A 226 -12.01 -7.20 11.90
CA GLU A 226 -12.90 -8.19 11.29
C GLU A 226 -12.19 -9.15 10.33
N TYR A 227 -11.07 -8.74 9.75
CA TYR A 227 -10.26 -9.59 8.87
C TYR A 227 -8.90 -9.98 9.45
N ALA A 228 -8.56 -9.45 10.62
CA ALA A 228 -7.39 -9.85 11.38
C ALA A 228 -7.43 -11.37 11.72
N PRO A 229 -6.27 -11.98 12.00
CA PRO A 229 -4.94 -11.38 11.95
C PRO A 229 -4.35 -11.35 10.52
N TYR A 230 -3.33 -10.51 10.30
CA TYR A 230 -2.69 -10.26 9.01
C TYR A 230 -1.28 -10.86 8.91
N ASP A 231 -0.92 -11.43 7.77
CA ASP A 231 0.44 -11.89 7.48
C ASP A 231 1.39 -10.72 7.22
N ALA A 232 0.86 -9.65 6.62
CA ALA A 232 1.59 -8.43 6.31
C ALA A 232 0.73 -7.20 6.61
N ILE A 233 1.35 -6.16 7.15
CA ILE A 233 0.74 -4.84 7.33
C ILE A 233 1.66 -3.80 6.69
N HIS A 234 1.11 -2.97 5.81
CA HIS A 234 1.76 -1.77 5.31
C HIS A 234 1.06 -0.54 5.89
N VAL A 235 1.82 0.50 6.19
CA VAL A 235 1.29 1.81 6.59
C VAL A 235 1.90 2.88 5.69
N GLY A 236 1.08 3.48 4.84
CA GLY A 236 1.44 4.49 3.85
C GLY A 236 1.47 5.93 4.38
N ALA A 237 1.50 6.12 5.69
CA ALA A 237 1.55 7.43 6.36
C ALA A 237 2.38 7.36 7.65
N ALA A 238 3.12 8.41 7.97
CA ALA A 238 4.02 8.45 9.12
C ALA A 238 3.24 8.51 10.43
N ALA A 239 3.45 7.52 11.29
CA ALA A 239 2.92 7.53 12.65
C ALA A 239 3.95 8.16 13.60
N ASP A 240 3.48 9.01 14.52
CA ASP A 240 4.34 9.54 15.59
C ASP A 240 4.90 8.39 16.47
N VAL A 241 4.03 7.42 16.77
CA VAL A 241 4.35 6.18 17.47
C VAL A 241 3.63 5.04 16.79
N VAL A 242 4.22 3.83 16.82
CA VAL A 242 3.61 2.64 16.22
C VAL A 242 2.23 2.36 16.86
N PRO A 243 1.13 2.31 16.08
CA PRO A 243 -0.19 2.05 16.63
C PRO A 243 -0.30 0.63 17.19
N ARG A 244 -0.65 0.52 18.47
CA ARG A 244 -0.82 -0.77 19.15
C ARG A 244 -1.88 -1.68 18.50
N PRO A 245 -3.04 -1.19 18.02
CA PRO A 245 -4.01 -2.05 17.34
C PRO A 245 -3.42 -2.77 16.12
N LEU A 246 -2.51 -2.14 15.38
CA LEU A 246 -1.85 -2.75 14.22
C LEU A 246 -0.88 -3.86 14.64
N LEU A 247 -0.12 -3.65 15.73
CA LEU A 247 0.74 -4.71 16.29
C LEU A 247 -0.08 -5.93 16.73
N GLU A 248 -1.20 -5.70 17.42
CA GLU A 248 -2.07 -6.76 17.93
C GLU A 248 -2.73 -7.58 16.81
N GLN A 249 -3.02 -6.94 15.67
CA GLN A 249 -3.59 -7.57 14.48
C GLN A 249 -2.55 -8.26 13.58
N LEU A 250 -1.25 -8.11 13.83
CA LEU A 250 -0.20 -8.79 13.07
C LEU A 250 -0.10 -10.26 13.51
N LYS A 251 -0.09 -11.22 12.57
CA LYS A 251 0.10 -12.65 12.89
C LYS A 251 1.49 -12.92 13.50
N PRO A 252 1.64 -13.94 14.36
CA PRO A 252 2.95 -14.53 14.64
C PRO A 252 3.65 -14.89 13.33
N GLY A 253 4.93 -14.53 13.20
CA GLY A 253 5.68 -14.70 11.94
C GLY A 253 5.23 -13.77 10.80
N GLY A 254 4.44 -12.74 11.11
CA GLY A 254 4.04 -11.67 10.19
C GLY A 254 4.95 -10.44 10.29
N ARG A 255 4.89 -9.58 9.28
CA ARG A 255 5.66 -8.32 9.23
C ARG A 255 4.78 -7.09 9.05
N MET A 256 5.11 -6.02 9.76
CA MET A 256 4.62 -4.68 9.49
C MET A 256 5.74 -3.80 8.92
N VAL A 257 5.43 -2.99 7.92
CA VAL A 257 6.29 -1.92 7.39
C VAL A 257 5.59 -0.59 7.60
N ILE A 258 6.21 0.30 8.36
CA ILE A 258 5.61 1.57 8.80
C ILE A 258 6.66 2.67 8.87
N PRO A 259 6.39 3.89 8.38
CA PRO A 259 7.18 5.07 8.68
C PRO A 259 6.83 5.60 10.07
N VAL A 260 7.86 5.83 10.89
CA VAL A 260 7.72 6.35 12.26
C VAL A 260 8.56 7.59 12.44
N GLY A 261 7.96 8.61 13.04
CA GLY A 261 8.61 9.88 13.39
C GLY A 261 7.62 11.04 13.38
N PRO A 262 7.98 12.17 13.99
CA PRO A 262 7.10 13.32 14.09
C PRO A 262 6.77 13.90 12.72
N GLU A 263 5.60 14.51 12.63
CA GLU A 263 5.16 15.27 11.46
C GLU A 263 6.16 16.39 11.13
N GLY A 264 6.63 16.46 9.89
CA GLY A 264 7.58 17.49 9.43
C GLY A 264 9.02 17.34 9.94
N GLY A 265 9.29 16.34 10.79
CA GLY A 265 10.61 16.02 11.32
C GLY A 265 11.28 14.83 10.63
N ASP A 266 12.29 14.28 11.30
CA ASP A 266 13.00 13.09 10.84
C ASP A 266 12.12 11.85 11.01
N GLN A 267 11.79 11.22 9.88
CA GLN A 267 11.01 9.98 9.85
C GLN A 267 11.88 8.83 9.36
N LYS A 268 11.65 7.64 9.90
CA LYS A 268 12.32 6.41 9.50
C LYS A 268 11.30 5.38 9.06
N LEU A 269 11.55 4.73 7.93
CA LEU A 269 10.86 3.51 7.58
C LEU A 269 11.45 2.38 8.43
N ILE A 270 10.59 1.66 9.13
CA ILE A 270 10.97 0.52 9.95
C ILE A 270 10.20 -0.73 9.51
N ALA A 271 10.82 -1.89 9.71
CA ALA A 271 10.15 -3.18 9.63
C ALA A 271 10.02 -3.75 11.03
N ILE A 272 8.84 -4.26 11.37
CA ILE A 272 8.55 -4.91 12.64
C ILE A 272 8.08 -6.33 12.35
N ASP A 273 8.84 -7.31 12.82
CA ASP A 273 8.48 -8.73 12.75
C ASP A 273 7.89 -9.17 14.09
N ARG A 274 6.73 -9.82 14.06
CA ARG A 274 6.18 -10.49 15.25
C ARG A 274 6.79 -11.88 15.34
N ASP A 275 7.40 -12.19 16.47
CA ASP A 275 8.07 -13.49 16.66
C ASP A 275 7.05 -14.64 16.56
N GLU A 276 7.43 -15.71 15.85
CA GLU A 276 6.55 -16.86 15.61
C GLU A 276 6.50 -17.80 16.82
N ALA A 277 7.61 -17.97 17.54
CA ALA A 277 7.71 -18.86 18.69
C ALA A 277 7.20 -18.22 19.98
N ASP A 278 7.36 -16.90 20.12
CA ASP A 278 6.87 -16.10 21.24
C ASP A 278 6.10 -14.87 20.73
N PRO A 279 4.79 -15.01 20.44
CA PRO A 279 3.94 -13.94 19.90
C PRO A 279 3.80 -12.68 20.76
N SER A 280 4.38 -12.65 21.97
CA SER A 280 4.46 -11.46 22.82
C SER A 280 5.60 -10.53 22.42
N LYS A 281 6.57 -11.01 21.62
CA LYS A 281 7.77 -10.27 21.20
C LYS A 281 7.64 -9.73 19.78
N TYR A 282 8.19 -8.54 19.61
CA TYR A 282 8.31 -7.85 18.33
C TYR A 282 9.77 -7.43 18.11
N VAL A 283 10.30 -7.70 16.93
CA VAL A 283 11.66 -7.33 16.53
C VAL A 283 11.57 -6.20 15.52
N GLN A 284 12.13 -5.05 15.88
CA GLN A 284 12.17 -3.87 15.01
C GLN A 284 13.52 -3.75 14.31
N LYS A 285 13.48 -3.37 13.02
CA LYS A 285 14.65 -3.02 12.22
C LYS A 285 14.44 -1.68 11.51
N ASP A 286 15.41 -0.77 11.70
CA ASP A 286 15.48 0.47 10.93
C ASP A 286 15.90 0.15 9.48
N ILE A 287 15.12 0.64 8.51
CA ILE A 287 15.38 0.43 7.07
C ILE A 287 16.12 1.63 6.49
N THR A 288 15.49 2.81 6.50
CA THR A 288 16.05 4.04 5.93
C THR A 288 15.28 5.27 6.40
N GLY A 289 15.87 6.46 6.26
CA GLY A 289 15.16 7.72 6.42
C GLY A 289 14.17 7.94 5.26
N VAL A 290 13.00 8.50 5.56
CA VAL A 290 11.91 8.74 4.60
C VAL A 290 11.18 10.05 4.91
N ARG A 291 10.26 10.44 4.01
CA ARG A 291 9.31 11.51 4.25
C ARG A 291 7.94 11.08 3.72
N TYR A 292 6.97 11.01 4.62
CA TYR A 292 5.59 10.60 4.39
C TYR A 292 4.63 11.67 4.91
N VAL A 293 3.42 11.69 4.36
CA VAL A 293 2.28 12.40 4.94
C VAL A 293 1.96 11.82 6.33
N PRO A 294 1.43 12.62 7.26
CA PRO A 294 1.14 12.15 8.63
C PRO A 294 -0.04 11.18 8.68
N LEU A 295 0.06 10.15 9.51
CA LEU A 295 -1.07 9.30 9.91
C LEU A 295 -1.87 10.04 10.98
N CYS A 296 -3.03 10.58 10.61
CA CYS A 296 -3.75 11.57 11.42
C CYS A 296 -5.29 11.46 11.30
N ASP A 297 -6.00 12.34 12.03
CA ASP A 297 -7.45 12.47 12.04
C ASP A 297 -7.87 13.09 10.72
N LEU A 298 -9.00 12.60 10.21
CA LEU A 298 -9.61 13.10 8.99
C LEU A 298 -9.79 14.62 9.01
N ALA A 299 -10.31 15.18 10.11
CA ALA A 299 -10.57 16.62 10.23
C ALA A 299 -9.29 17.48 10.20
N TYR A 300 -8.14 16.91 10.57
CA TYR A 300 -6.86 17.58 10.46
C TYR A 300 -6.33 17.60 9.02
N GLN A 301 -6.44 16.45 8.35
CA GLN A 301 -5.96 16.32 6.97
C GLN A 301 -6.87 17.02 5.98
N TRP A 302 -8.19 16.76 6.03
CA TRP A 302 -9.14 17.25 5.05
C TRP A 302 -10.50 17.61 5.66
N GLN A 303 -10.86 18.88 5.59
CA GLN A 303 -12.12 19.41 6.13
C GLN A 303 -13.29 19.36 5.14
N GLY A 304 -13.08 18.94 3.88
CA GLY A 304 -14.16 18.89 2.89
C GLY A 304 -15.31 17.97 3.30
N ALA A 305 -15.04 16.93 4.10
CA ALA A 305 -16.06 16.06 4.70
C ALA A 305 -16.96 16.78 5.73
N LEU A 306 -16.50 17.87 6.36
CA LEU A 306 -17.28 18.65 7.33
C LEU A 306 -18.19 19.69 6.65
N ASN A 307 -17.89 20.04 5.41
CA ASN A 307 -18.61 21.03 4.61
C ASN A 307 -19.56 20.40 3.58
N ALA A 308 -19.61 19.07 3.49
CA ALA A 308 -20.62 18.39 2.72
C ALA A 308 -21.96 18.56 3.46
N GLU A 309 -22.89 19.31 2.86
CA GLU A 309 -24.30 19.30 3.28
C GLU A 309 -24.74 17.84 3.37
N PRO A 310 -25.45 17.42 4.44
CA PRO A 310 -25.94 16.05 4.53
C PRO A 310 -26.77 15.78 3.28
N GLU A 311 -26.35 14.80 2.47
CA GLU A 311 -27.19 14.27 1.40
C GLU A 311 -28.52 13.87 2.06
N GLU A 312 -29.62 14.49 1.62
CA GLU A 312 -30.95 14.09 2.06
C GLU A 312 -31.04 12.58 1.83
N GLU A 313 -31.16 11.82 2.93
CA GLU A 313 -31.50 10.39 2.88
C GLU A 313 -32.70 10.25 1.96
N GLU A 314 -32.47 9.79 0.73
CA GLU A 314 -33.51 9.41 -0.19
C GLU A 314 -34.17 8.18 0.41
N LYS A 315 -35.22 8.43 1.19
CA LYS A 315 -36.10 7.42 1.78
C LYS A 315 -36.65 6.55 0.65
N LEU A 316 -36.14 5.33 0.55
CA LEU A 316 -36.73 4.22 -0.16
C LEU A 316 -37.11 3.11 0.83
#